data_AF-A0A2U1T9V4-F1
#
_entry.id   AF-A0A2U1T9V4-F1
#
_cell.length_a   1.000
_cell.length_b   1.000
_cell.length_c   1.000
_cell.angle_alpha   90.00
_cell.angle_beta   90.00
_cell.angle_gamma   90.00
#
_symmetry.space_group_name_H-M   'P 1'
#
loop_
_entity.id
_entity.type
_entity.pdbx_description
1 polymer ?
#
loop_
_entity_poly.entity_id
_entity_poly.type
_entity_poly.pdbx_seq_one_letter_code
_entity_poly.pdbx_strand_id
1 'polypeptide(L)' 'MGNLLNLLFGDPTNPVSEIKTIFSQHDNPLAAAQDWAKKLLQDKDIDPMKSPLAAIKEVRTEEKAFNLKSATYLVEKLTK' A
#
# COMPACT_ATOMS: atom_id res chain seq x y z
N MET A 1 -9.49 25.70 3.75
CA MET A 1 -9.69 24.74 4.87
C MET A 1 -9.97 23.39 4.24
N GLY A 2 -8.95 22.54 4.09
CA GLY A 2 -9.12 21.21 3.48
C GLY A 2 -9.92 20.32 4.42
N ASN A 3 -10.99 19.71 3.91
CA ASN A 3 -11.85 18.82 4.67
C ASN A 3 -11.09 17.55 5.08
N LEU A 4 -10.74 17.48 6.37
CA LEU A 4 -10.16 16.29 7.04
C LEU A 4 -11.02 15.03 6.91
N LEU A 5 -12.28 15.16 6.48
CA LEU A 5 -13.22 14.05 6.28
C LEU A 5 -13.02 13.29 4.95
N ASN A 6 -12.34 13.88 3.95
CA ASN A 6 -12.02 13.18 2.68
C ASN A 6 -10.92 12.12 2.83
N LEU A 7 -10.20 12.10 3.96
CA LEU A 7 -9.18 11.09 4.26
C LEU A 7 -9.77 9.76 4.76
N LEU A 8 -11.03 9.73 5.21
CA LEU A 8 -11.62 8.57 5.89
C LEU A 8 -12.61 7.79 5.04
N PHE A 9 -13.23 8.41 4.03
CA PHE A 9 -14.21 7.75 3.17
C PHE A 9 -14.03 8.13 1.70
N GLY A 10 -13.30 7.29 0.98
CA GLY A 10 -13.44 7.11 -0.47
C GLY A 10 -13.18 8.34 -1.32
N ASP A 11 -11.97 8.87 -1.30
CA ASP A 11 -11.47 9.55 -2.49
C ASP A 11 -11.40 8.48 -3.63
N PRO A 12 -11.83 8.77 -4.87
CA PRO A 12 -11.45 7.98 -6.04
C PRO A 12 -9.93 8.09 -6.32
N THR A 13 -9.10 8.07 -5.27
CA THR A 13 -7.67 8.30 -5.31
C THR A 13 -7.02 7.21 -6.14
N ASN A 14 -6.33 7.67 -7.18
CA ASN A 14 -5.36 6.88 -7.91
C ASN A 14 -4.41 6.23 -6.89
N PRO A 15 -4.25 4.88 -6.88
CA PRO A 15 -3.43 4.20 -5.89
C PRO A 15 -1.99 4.70 -5.86
N VAL A 16 -1.46 5.12 -7.02
CA VAL A 16 -0.12 5.72 -7.11
C VAL A 16 -0.02 7.05 -6.36
N SER A 17 -1.06 7.89 -6.43
CA SER A 17 -1.05 9.19 -5.75
C SER A 17 -1.12 9.02 -4.23
N GLU A 18 -1.92 8.08 -3.73
CA GLU A 18 -1.97 7.76 -2.31
C GLU A 18 -0.63 7.20 -1.82
N ILE A 19 -0.05 6.21 -2.54
CA ILE A 19 1.27 5.67 -2.21
C ILE A 19 2.33 6.78 -2.17
N LYS A 20 2.35 7.69 -3.15
CA LYS A 20 3.28 8.82 -3.17
C LYS A 20 3.09 9.77 -1.99
N THR A 21 1.88 9.88 -1.47
CA THR A 21 1.57 10.73 -0.31
C THR A 21 2.09 10.07 0.97
N ILE A 22 1.81 8.78 1.15
CA ILE A 22 2.24 7.99 2.32
C ILE A 22 3.78 7.88 2.38
N PHE A 23 4.44 7.73 1.23
CA PHE A 23 5.90 7.57 1.12
C PHE A 23 6.59 8.87 0.67
N SER A 24 5.99 10.04 0.90
CA SER A 24 6.46 11.34 0.39
C SER A 24 7.85 11.76 0.88
N GLN A 25 8.32 11.20 1.99
CA GLN A 25 9.67 11.40 2.54
C GLN A 25 10.79 10.71 1.75
N HIS A 26 10.46 9.86 0.78
CA HIS A 26 11.44 9.14 -0.04
C HIS A 26 11.61 9.79 -1.41
N ASP A 27 12.84 9.83 -1.92
CA ASP A 27 13.14 10.35 -3.27
C ASP A 27 12.37 9.62 -4.38
N ASN A 28 12.14 8.31 -4.18
CA ASN A 28 11.27 7.50 -5.03
C ASN A 28 10.19 6.80 -4.19
N PRO A 29 9.03 7.45 -3.96
CA PRO A 29 8.00 6.92 -3.07
C PRO A 29 7.43 5.57 -3.52
N LEU A 30 7.31 5.33 -4.83
CA LEU A 30 6.78 4.07 -5.35
C LEU A 30 7.74 2.90 -5.13
N ALA A 31 9.03 3.10 -5.40
CA ALA A 31 10.04 2.07 -5.14
C ALA A 31 10.15 1.79 -3.63
N ALA A 32 10.16 2.84 -2.80
CA ALA A 32 10.19 2.70 -1.35
C ALA A 32 8.99 1.89 -0.82
N ALA A 33 7.79 2.14 -1.35
CA ALA A 33 6.60 1.38 -0.98
C ALA A 33 6.69 -0.10 -1.40
N GLN A 34 7.24 -0.39 -2.58
CA GLN A 34 7.43 -1.76 -3.05
C GLN A 34 8.44 -2.52 -2.20
N ASP A 35 9.59 -1.89 -1.90
CA ASP A 35 10.63 -2.48 -1.05
C ASP A 35 10.10 -2.71 0.37
N TRP A 36 9.37 -1.73 0.92
CA TRP A 36 8.71 -1.86 2.21
C TRP A 36 7.73 -3.02 2.24
N ALA A 37 6.82 -3.12 1.26
CA ALA A 37 5.81 -4.19 1.23
C ALA A 37 6.45 -5.56 1.00
N LYS A 38 7.48 -5.64 0.15
CA LYS A 38 8.24 -6.88 -0.05
C LYS A 38 8.88 -7.34 1.25
N LYS A 39 9.57 -6.44 1.96
CA LYS A 39 10.21 -6.75 3.24
C LYS A 39 9.18 -7.17 4.28
N LEU A 40 8.07 -6.44 4.41
CA LEU A 40 6.99 -6.77 5.32
C LEU A 40 6.49 -8.20 5.10
N LEU A 41 6.18 -8.56 3.86
CA LEU A 41 5.65 -9.88 3.53
C LEU A 41 6.70 -10.98 3.75
N GLN A 42 7.98 -10.70 3.47
CA GLN A 42 9.08 -11.60 3.79
C GLN A 42 9.21 -11.84 5.31
N ASP A 43 9.18 -10.78 6.11
CA ASP A 43 9.28 -10.87 7.58
C ASP A 43 8.10 -11.64 8.20
N LYS A 44 6.95 -11.69 7.51
CA LYS A 44 5.74 -12.41 7.93
C LYS A 44 5.59 -13.79 7.26
N ASP A 45 6.54 -14.22 6.43
CA ASP A 45 6.47 -15.46 5.63
C ASP A 45 5.19 -15.57 4.78
N ILE A 46 4.75 -14.44 4.22
CA ILE A 46 3.58 -14.36 3.35
C ILE A 46 4.04 -14.28 1.89
N ASP A 47 3.69 -15.30 1.11
CA ASP A 47 3.91 -15.32 -0.34
C ASP A 47 2.72 -14.62 -1.06
N PRO A 48 2.92 -13.43 -1.66
CA PRO A 48 1.84 -12.70 -2.33
C PRO A 48 1.31 -13.42 -3.58
N MET A 49 2.07 -14.33 -4.20
CA MET A 49 1.60 -15.11 -5.35
C MET A 49 0.69 -16.26 -4.90
N LYS A 50 0.99 -16.88 -3.76
CA LYS A 50 0.18 -17.99 -3.20
C LYS A 50 -1.00 -17.50 -2.39
N SER A 51 -0.89 -16.34 -1.75
CA SER A 51 -1.88 -15.82 -0.81
C SER A 51 -2.08 -14.30 -0.93
N PRO A 52 -2.57 -13.81 -2.09
CA PRO A 52 -2.70 -12.37 -2.35
C PRO A 52 -3.63 -11.65 -1.38
N LEU A 53 -4.72 -12.30 -0.93
CA LEU A 53 -5.63 -11.71 0.05
C LEU A 53 -4.99 -11.53 1.43
N ALA A 54 -4.15 -12.49 1.85
CA ALA A 54 -3.39 -12.39 3.09
C ALA A 54 -2.36 -11.25 3.00
N ALA A 55 -1.67 -11.15 1.86
CA ALA A 55 -0.73 -10.06 1.60
C ALA A 55 -1.39 -8.68 1.62
N ILE A 56 -2.54 -8.51 0.95
CA ILE A 56 -3.30 -7.24 0.96
C ILE A 56 -3.76 -6.88 2.37
N LYS A 57 -4.26 -7.87 3.12
CA LYS A 57 -4.68 -7.67 4.51
C LYS A 57 -3.52 -7.22 5.39
N GLU A 58 -2.37 -7.87 5.27
CA GLU A 58 -1.19 -7.54 6.09
C GLU A 58 -0.66 -6.15 5.77
N VAL A 59 -0.54 -5.80 4.49
CA VAL A 59 -0.14 -4.45 4.05
C VAL A 59 -1.02 -3.37 4.68
N ARG A 60 -2.34 -3.57 4.72
CA ARG A 60 -3.28 -2.62 5.36
C ARG A 60 -3.26 -2.66 6.89
N THR A 61 -2.82 -3.77 7.47
CA THR A 61 -2.73 -3.92 8.92
C THR A 61 -1.57 -3.09 9.46
N GLU A 62 -0.44 -3.14 8.75
CA GLU A 62 0.79 -2.44 9.13
C GLU A 62 0.78 -0.98 8.70
N GLU A 63 0.27 -0.67 7.50
CA GLU A 63 0.08 0.72 7.06
C GLU A 63 -1.42 1.04 6.93
N LYS A 64 -1.98 1.60 8.00
CA LYS A 64 -3.41 1.89 8.14
C LYS A 64 -3.88 3.04 7.23
N ALA A 65 -2.97 3.86 6.72
CA ALA A 65 -3.30 4.90 5.75
C ALA A 65 -3.65 4.32 4.38
N PHE A 66 -3.27 3.06 4.08
CA PHE A 66 -3.64 2.45 2.81
C PHE A 66 -5.13 2.14 2.71
N ASN A 67 -5.73 2.66 1.65
CA ASN A 67 -7.00 2.15 1.19
C ASN A 67 -6.83 0.78 0.51
N LEU A 68 -7.96 0.08 0.29
CA LEU A 68 -7.93 -1.25 -0.32
C LEU A 68 -7.32 -1.25 -1.73
N LYS A 69 -7.62 -0.25 -2.56
CA LYS A 69 -7.12 -0.18 -3.93
C LYS A 69 -5.59 -0.02 -3.98
N SER A 70 -5.01 0.80 -3.10
CA SER A 70 -3.57 1.02 -3.03
C SER A 70 -2.83 -0.20 -2.52
N ALA A 71 -3.37 -0.86 -1.50
CA ALA A 71 -2.81 -2.12 -1.01
C ALA A 71 -2.87 -3.22 -2.09
N THR A 72 -4.00 -3.36 -2.79
CA THR A 72 -4.13 -4.28 -3.93
C THR A 72 -3.14 -3.96 -5.03
N TYR A 73 -3.04 -2.69 -5.44
CA TYR A 73 -2.08 -2.24 -6.46
C TYR A 73 -0.65 -2.62 -6.09
N LEU A 74 -0.27 -2.40 -4.83
CA LEU A 74 1.09 -2.67 -4.36
C LEU A 74 1.38 -4.17 -4.40
N VAL A 75 0.47 -5.01 -3.90
CA VAL A 75 0.62 -6.48 -3.95
C VAL A 75 0.67 -6.97 -5.40
N GLU A 76 -0.17 -6.47 -6.30
CA GLU A 76 -0.12 -6.84 -7.72
C GLU A 76 1.24 -6.54 -8.35
N LYS A 77 1.89 -5.43 -7.96
CA LYS A 77 3.23 -5.06 -8.44
C LYS A 77 4.35 -5.95 -7.90
N LEU A 78 4.13 -6.65 -6.80
CA LEU A 78 5.09 -7.64 -6.27
C LEU A 78 4.93 -9.01 -6.95
N THR A 79 3.79 -9.26 -7.60
CA THR A 79 3.46 -10.53 -8.26
C THR A 79 3.65 -10.55 -9.78
N LYS A 80 3.99 -9.40 -10.37
CA LYS A 80 4.26 -9.23 -11.81
C LYS A 80 5.76 -9.14 -12.05
#